data_AF-A0A6I7WZ37-F1
#
_entry.id   AF-A0A6I7WZ37-F1
#
_cell.length_a   1.000
_cell.length_b   1.000
_cell.length_c   1.000
_cell.angle_alpha   90.00
_cell.angle_beta   90.00
_cell.angle_gamma   90.00
#
_symmetry.space_group_name_H-M   'P 1'
#
loop_
_entity.id
_entity.type
_entity.pdbx_description
1 polymer ?
#
loop_
_entity_poly.entity_id
_entity_poly.type
_entity_poly.pdbx_seq_one_letter_code
_entity_poly.pdbx_strand_id
1 'polypeptide(L)'
;MYFHFGEGIEHIRYQPSLSLSLAGKAGELCLKARRSALFIAIATEPVIVMKNSVFLLLLMIIPLNAEAYIYGGSNLGYSGYPSHDCNEPVKPFNPYSFTSQWEIDSYNAQVKNYNSQLQDYIACLEEYTDNANNDIKRIQEKAREAIDDKNYW
;
A
#
# COMPACT_ATOMS: atom_id res chain seq x y z
N MET A 1 -7.31 25.30 -44.75
CA MET A 1 -8.12 26.27 -45.51
C MET A 1 -8.66 25.53 -46.74
N TYR A 2 -9.99 25.46 -46.83
CA TYR A 2 -10.85 24.80 -47.84
C TYR A 2 -10.78 23.27 -47.90
N PHE A 3 -11.75 22.49 -47.40
CA PHE A 3 -13.22 22.42 -47.59
C PHE A 3 -13.69 21.92 -48.96
N HIS A 4 -14.71 21.05 -48.86
CA HIS A 4 -15.76 20.74 -49.84
C HIS A 4 -15.34 19.86 -51.02
N PHE A 5 -16.18 19.01 -51.61
CA PHE A 5 -17.48 18.36 -51.34
C PHE A 5 -17.80 17.70 -52.71
N GLY A 6 -18.73 16.75 -52.75
CA GLY A 6 -19.43 16.42 -53.99
C GLY A 6 -18.73 15.36 -54.85
N GLU A 7 -19.27 14.15 -55.00
CA GLU A 7 -20.48 13.78 -55.77
C GLU A 7 -20.15 13.34 -57.21
N GLY A 8 -20.83 12.27 -57.65
CA GLY A 8 -20.95 11.83 -59.05
C GLY A 8 -19.78 10.96 -59.52
N ILE A 9 -19.84 9.62 -59.54
CA ILE A 9 -20.79 8.73 -60.24
C ILE A 9 -21.06 9.17 -61.68
N GLU A 10 -20.55 8.40 -62.64
CA GLU A 10 -21.34 7.76 -63.71
C GLU A 10 -20.44 6.71 -64.39
N HIS A 11 -20.69 5.42 -64.13
CA HIS A 11 -21.67 4.58 -64.82
C HIS A 11 -21.14 4.01 -66.14
N ILE A 12 -20.78 2.72 -66.10
CA ILE A 12 -21.03 1.84 -67.23
C ILE A 12 -22.10 0.82 -66.81
N ARG A 13 -23.24 0.95 -67.49
CA ARG A 13 -24.50 0.21 -67.43
C ARG A 13 -24.30 -1.12 -68.20
N TYR A 14 -24.43 -2.31 -67.62
CA TYR A 14 -25.63 -3.10 -67.22
C TYR A 14 -25.92 -4.28 -68.17
N GLN A 15 -25.86 -5.49 -67.58
CA GLN A 15 -26.70 -6.69 -67.80
C GLN A 15 -26.58 -7.53 -69.10
N PRO A 16 -27.12 -8.78 -69.15
CA PRO A 16 -27.99 -9.48 -68.17
C PRO A 16 -27.66 -10.97 -67.85
N SER A 17 -28.30 -11.42 -66.77
CA SER A 17 -28.87 -12.78 -66.54
C SER A 17 -27.95 -14.01 -66.53
N LEU A 18 -27.47 -14.41 -65.34
CA LEU A 18 -27.74 -15.74 -64.74
C LEU A 18 -27.18 -15.87 -63.30
N SER A 19 -27.36 -14.85 -62.47
CA SER A 19 -27.19 -14.96 -61.03
C SER A 19 -28.49 -15.49 -60.43
N LEU A 20 -28.57 -16.74 -59.93
CA LEU A 20 -29.43 -17.06 -58.78
C LEU A 20 -29.37 -18.48 -58.17
N SER A 21 -28.47 -19.40 -58.58
CA SER A 21 -28.49 -20.78 -58.03
C SER A 21 -27.30 -21.16 -57.14
N LEU A 22 -26.08 -20.66 -57.39
CA LEU A 22 -24.92 -21.01 -56.55
C LEU A 22 -24.66 -20.07 -55.35
N ALA A 23 -25.24 -18.86 -55.33
CA ALA A 23 -25.07 -17.93 -54.20
C ALA A 23 -26.04 -18.23 -53.03
N GLY A 24 -27.17 -18.90 -53.28
CA GLY A 24 -28.16 -19.23 -52.25
C GLY A 24 -27.65 -20.23 -51.22
N LYS A 25 -26.92 -21.27 -51.65
CA LYS A 25 -26.36 -22.29 -50.75
C LYS A 25 -25.19 -21.78 -49.89
N ALA A 26 -24.40 -20.81 -50.39
CA ALA A 26 -23.32 -20.20 -49.62
C ALA A 26 -23.83 -19.18 -48.58
N GLY A 27 -24.95 -18.49 -48.88
CA GLY A 27 -25.59 -17.54 -47.96
C GLY A 27 -26.23 -18.20 -46.74
N GLU A 28 -26.91 -19.34 -46.91
CA GLU A 28 -27.52 -20.06 -45.78
C GLU A 28 -26.47 -20.64 -44.80
N LEU A 29 -25.33 -21.13 -45.30
CA LEU A 29 -24.25 -21.64 -44.45
C LEU A 29 -23.57 -20.52 -43.64
N CYS A 30 -23.40 -19.33 -44.22
CA CYS A 30 -22.75 -18.21 -43.55
C CYS A 30 -23.68 -17.53 -42.50
N LEU A 31 -24.98 -17.45 -42.78
CA LEU A 31 -25.95 -16.88 -41.83
C LEU A 31 -26.25 -17.83 -40.65
N LYS A 32 -26.22 -19.15 -40.88
CA LYS A 32 -26.41 -20.18 -39.84
C LYS A 32 -25.19 -20.31 -38.92
N ALA A 33 -23.99 -20.05 -39.43
CA ALA A 33 -22.77 -19.92 -38.62
C ALA A 33 -22.79 -18.66 -37.72
N ARG A 34 -23.27 -17.51 -38.23
CA ARG A 34 -23.37 -16.28 -37.43
C ARG A 34 -24.44 -16.33 -36.34
N ARG A 35 -25.59 -16.97 -36.57
CA ARG A 35 -26.62 -17.13 -35.52
C ARG A 35 -26.21 -18.10 -34.42
N SER A 36 -25.39 -19.10 -34.73
CA SER A 36 -24.87 -20.04 -33.72
C SER A 36 -23.72 -19.45 -32.90
N ALA A 37 -22.92 -18.54 -33.48
CA ALA A 37 -21.85 -17.84 -32.75
C ALA A 37 -22.37 -16.68 -31.89
N LEU A 38 -23.47 -16.01 -32.27
CA LEU A 38 -24.04 -14.92 -31.49
C LEU A 38 -24.81 -15.41 -30.23
N PHE A 39 -25.27 -16.66 -30.22
CA PHE A 39 -25.93 -17.25 -29.05
C PHE A 39 -24.97 -17.91 -28.04
N ILE A 40 -23.67 -18.01 -28.34
CA ILE A 40 -22.66 -18.55 -27.40
C ILE A 40 -21.86 -17.45 -26.68
N ALA A 41 -22.02 -16.18 -27.07
CA ALA A 41 -21.31 -15.05 -26.45
C ALA A 41 -22.15 -14.24 -25.42
N ILE A 42 -23.16 -14.85 -24.77
CA ILE A 42 -23.95 -14.18 -23.71
C ILE A 42 -24.05 -15.04 -22.42
N ALA A 43 -23.35 -16.18 -22.31
CA ALA A 43 -23.54 -17.09 -21.17
C ALA A 43 -22.32 -17.27 -20.23
N THR A 44 -21.28 -16.48 -20.39
CA THR A 44 -20.15 -16.36 -19.45
C THR A 44 -19.71 -14.91 -19.58
N GLU A 45 -20.09 -13.96 -18.73
CA GLU A 45 -19.62 -13.85 -17.35
C GLU A 45 -20.63 -13.03 -16.50
N PRO A 46 -21.32 -13.65 -15.54
CA PRO A 46 -21.64 -12.97 -14.28
C PRO A 46 -20.79 -13.53 -13.13
N VAL A 47 -20.11 -14.67 -13.32
CA VAL A 47 -19.44 -15.38 -12.22
C VAL A 47 -18.19 -14.65 -11.74
N ILE A 48 -17.41 -14.03 -12.62
CA ILE A 48 -16.15 -13.35 -12.22
C ILE A 48 -16.46 -12.09 -11.40
N VAL A 49 -17.45 -11.29 -11.82
CA VAL A 49 -17.91 -10.10 -11.07
C VAL A 49 -18.54 -10.52 -9.73
N MET A 50 -19.34 -11.59 -9.71
CA MET A 50 -20.01 -12.04 -8.48
C MET A 50 -19.05 -12.67 -7.48
N LYS A 51 -17.98 -13.34 -7.93
CA LYS A 51 -16.95 -13.94 -7.05
C LYS A 51 -16.11 -12.88 -6.33
N ASN A 52 -15.81 -11.75 -7.00
CA ASN A 52 -15.14 -10.61 -6.38
C ASN A 52 -16.10 -9.74 -5.54
N SER A 53 -17.38 -9.66 -5.93
CA SER A 53 -18.39 -8.89 -5.21
C SER A 53 -18.78 -9.55 -3.87
N VAL A 54 -18.86 -10.88 -3.81
CA VAL A 54 -19.07 -11.62 -2.55
C VAL A 54 -17.88 -11.45 -1.59
N PHE A 55 -16.65 -11.38 -2.11
CA PHE A 55 -15.45 -11.13 -1.29
C PHE A 55 -15.46 -9.72 -0.67
N LEU A 56 -15.87 -8.70 -1.43
CA LEU A 56 -16.05 -7.33 -0.92
C LEU A 56 -17.18 -7.22 0.10
N LEU A 57 -18.27 -7.98 -0.09
CA LEU A 57 -19.37 -8.02 0.87
C LEU A 57 -18.97 -8.73 2.19
N LEU A 58 -18.08 -9.71 2.12
CA LEU A 58 -17.54 -10.41 3.30
C LEU A 58 -16.63 -9.52 4.17
N LEU A 59 -15.89 -8.57 3.57
CA LEU A 59 -15.07 -7.60 4.30
C LEU A 59 -15.91 -6.59 5.11
N MET A 60 -17.15 -6.32 4.71
CA MET A 60 -18.07 -5.41 5.40
C MET A 60 -18.75 -6.04 6.64
N ILE A 61 -18.66 -7.36 6.81
CA ILE A 61 -19.31 -8.10 7.91
C ILE A 61 -18.38 -8.21 9.13
N ILE A 62 -17.13 -7.75 9.05
CA ILE A 62 -16.23 -7.73 10.20
C ILE A 62 -16.73 -6.62 11.15
N PRO A 63 -17.28 -6.95 12.34
CA PRO A 63 -17.61 -5.92 13.32
C PRO A 63 -16.29 -5.24 13.72
N LEU A 64 -16.19 -3.95 13.43
CA LEU A 64 -15.12 -3.10 13.97
C LEU A 64 -15.41 -2.89 15.46
N ASN A 65 -15.11 -3.90 16.28
CA ASN A 65 -14.91 -3.66 17.70
C ASN A 65 -13.72 -2.70 17.80
N ALA A 66 -13.99 -1.43 18.12
CA ALA A 66 -12.98 -0.39 18.23
C ALA A 66 -12.22 -0.57 19.56
N GLU A 67 -11.43 -1.64 19.63
CA GLU A 67 -10.42 -1.81 20.67
C GLU A 67 -9.28 -0.86 20.32
N ALA A 68 -9.04 0.14 21.17
CA ALA A 68 -7.88 1.02 21.04
C ALA A 68 -6.63 0.21 21.41
N TYR A 69 -6.07 -0.52 20.45
CA TYR A 69 -4.80 -1.18 20.66
C TYR A 69 -3.67 -0.18 20.44
N ILE A 70 -3.00 0.22 21.52
CA ILE A 70 -1.80 1.07 21.42
C ILE A 70 -0.63 0.23 20.92
N TYR A 71 -0.28 0.45 19.66
CA TYR A 71 0.90 -0.11 19.03
C TYR A 71 2.17 0.61 19.51
N GLY A 72 3.20 -0.16 19.87
CA GLY A 72 4.51 0.34 20.28
C GLY A 72 5.15 -0.55 21.34
N GLY A 73 6.42 -0.27 21.66
CA GLY A 73 7.11 -0.90 22.77
C GLY A 73 6.58 -0.43 24.13
N SER A 74 7.22 -0.90 25.19
CA SER A 74 6.89 -0.60 26.58
C SER A 74 8.15 -0.71 27.43
N ASN A 75 8.30 0.17 28.43
CA ASN A 75 9.32 -0.02 29.46
C ASN A 75 8.71 -0.51 30.79
N LEU A 76 7.41 -0.85 30.83
CA LEU A 76 6.76 -1.34 32.05
C LEU A 76 7.42 -2.65 32.51
N GLY A 77 8.13 -2.58 33.63
CA GLY A 77 8.73 -3.74 34.28
C GLY A 77 7.87 -4.26 35.43
N TYR A 78 8.21 -5.45 35.92
CA TYR A 78 7.56 -6.03 37.10
C TYR A 78 7.77 -5.19 38.38
N SER A 79 8.91 -4.53 38.52
CA SER A 79 9.28 -3.74 39.70
C SER A 79 9.01 -2.23 39.55
N GLY A 80 8.19 -1.83 38.57
CA GLY A 80 7.87 -0.43 38.28
C GLY A 80 8.46 0.05 36.95
N TYR A 81 8.75 1.34 36.87
CA TYR A 81 9.31 1.98 35.67
C TYR A 81 10.83 2.10 35.82
N PRO A 82 11.63 1.25 35.14
CA PRO A 82 13.09 1.28 35.25
C PRO A 82 13.65 2.56 34.64
N SER A 83 14.86 2.97 35.02
CA SER A 83 15.60 3.99 34.25
C SER A 83 16.10 3.41 32.93
N HIS A 84 16.41 4.28 31.96
CA HIS A 84 17.03 3.84 30.71
C HIS A 84 18.40 3.20 30.96
N ASP A 85 18.79 2.27 30.11
CA ASP A 85 20.09 1.57 30.12
C ASP A 85 20.99 2.00 28.94
N CYS A 86 20.67 3.13 28.30
CA CYS A 86 21.43 3.69 27.19
C CYS A 86 22.90 3.98 27.58
N ASN A 87 23.83 3.58 26.70
CA ASN A 87 25.27 3.74 26.91
C ASN A 87 25.74 5.16 26.56
N GLU A 88 26.29 5.88 27.53
CA GLU A 88 26.80 7.24 27.29
C GLU A 88 28.02 7.23 26.36
N PRO A 89 28.10 8.18 25.40
CA PRO A 89 29.20 8.25 24.46
C PRO A 89 30.49 8.76 25.11
N VAL A 90 31.63 8.14 24.76
CA VAL A 90 32.95 8.53 25.29
C VAL A 90 33.51 9.71 24.51
N LYS A 91 33.61 10.88 25.16
CA LYS A 91 34.14 12.09 24.53
C LYS A 91 35.61 11.92 24.12
N PRO A 92 36.00 12.36 22.91
CA PRO A 92 37.39 12.33 22.48
C PRO A 92 38.23 13.29 23.32
N PHE A 93 39.50 12.95 23.51
CA PHE A 93 40.45 13.85 24.16
C PHE A 93 40.73 15.05 23.25
N ASN A 94 40.69 16.27 23.81
CA ASN A 94 40.99 17.50 23.07
C ASN A 94 42.45 17.90 23.26
N PRO A 95 43.33 17.70 22.27
CA PRO A 95 44.74 18.08 22.39
C PRO A 95 44.92 19.60 22.30
N TYR A 96 45.93 20.14 22.99
CA TYR A 96 46.26 21.56 22.96
C TYR A 96 46.77 22.03 21.58
N SER A 97 47.50 21.17 20.88
CA SER A 97 47.99 21.40 19.52
C SER A 97 48.24 20.08 18.81
N PHE A 98 48.11 20.07 17.48
CA PHE A 98 48.55 18.96 16.64
C PHE A 98 49.97 19.26 16.13
N THR A 99 50.88 18.32 16.28
CA THR A 99 52.29 18.43 15.84
C THR A 99 52.58 17.64 14.57
N SER A 100 51.64 16.80 14.13
CA SER A 100 51.82 15.87 13.02
C SER A 100 50.49 15.44 12.40
N GLN A 101 50.54 14.90 11.18
CA GLN A 101 49.34 14.40 10.50
C GLN A 101 48.73 13.18 11.22
N TRP A 102 49.55 12.31 11.81
CA TRP A 102 49.03 11.12 12.49
C TRP A 102 48.18 11.46 13.72
N GLU A 103 48.49 12.55 14.44
CA GLU A 103 47.67 13.01 15.57
C GLU A 103 46.31 13.54 15.11
N ILE A 104 46.30 14.24 13.98
CA ILE A 104 45.06 14.73 13.35
C ILE A 104 44.20 13.53 12.94
N ASP A 105 44.78 12.54 12.27
CA ASP A 105 44.07 11.36 11.80
C ASP A 105 43.53 10.52 12.96
N SER A 106 44.31 10.36 14.03
CA SER A 106 43.89 9.69 15.27
C SER A 106 42.73 10.41 15.95
N TYR A 107 42.82 11.73 16.10
CA TYR A 107 41.73 12.54 16.67
C TYR A 107 40.46 12.46 15.82
N ASN A 108 40.58 12.56 14.50
CA ASN A 108 39.45 12.43 13.58
C ASN A 108 38.76 11.06 13.71
N ALA A 109 39.53 9.98 13.89
CA ALA A 109 38.97 8.65 14.15
C ALA A 109 38.18 8.60 15.47
N GLN A 110 38.70 9.22 16.54
CA GLN A 110 38.00 9.31 17.82
C GLN A 110 36.71 10.13 17.72
N VAL A 111 36.74 11.28 17.03
CA VAL A 111 35.55 12.12 16.78
C VAL A 111 34.50 11.35 15.99
N LYS A 112 34.90 10.62 14.94
CA LYS A 112 33.98 9.78 14.17
C LYS A 112 33.31 8.72 15.05
N ASN A 113 34.09 8.07 15.92
CA ASN A 113 33.57 7.06 16.83
C ASN A 113 32.62 7.66 17.87
N TYR A 114 32.98 8.79 18.49
CA TYR A 114 32.10 9.53 19.40
C TYR A 114 30.78 9.92 18.73
N ASN A 115 30.83 10.46 17.51
CA ASN A 115 29.62 10.83 16.78
C ASN A 115 28.71 9.62 16.53
N SER A 116 29.27 8.46 16.20
CA SER A 116 28.50 7.21 16.06
C SER A 116 27.82 6.84 17.38
N GLN A 117 28.58 6.77 18.48
CA GLN A 117 28.03 6.44 19.79
C GLN A 117 26.96 7.43 20.24
N LEU A 118 27.13 8.72 19.91
CA LEU A 118 26.17 9.76 20.24
C LEU A 118 24.83 9.55 19.51
N GLN A 119 24.86 9.13 18.23
CA GLN A 119 23.63 8.79 17.51
C GLN A 119 22.93 7.59 18.13
N ASP A 120 23.67 6.54 18.47
CA ASP A 120 23.11 5.35 19.11
C ASP A 120 22.49 5.68 20.48
N TYR A 121 23.16 6.54 21.26
CA TYR A 121 22.68 7.02 22.55
C TYR A 121 21.38 7.83 22.42
N ILE A 122 21.32 8.75 21.46
CA ILE A 122 20.11 9.55 21.19
C ILE A 122 18.95 8.65 20.77
N ALA A 123 19.18 7.74 19.81
CA ALA A 123 18.15 6.82 19.34
C ALA A 123 17.58 5.94 20.49
N CYS A 124 18.45 5.46 21.38
CA CYS A 124 18.04 4.71 22.56
C CYS A 124 17.14 5.55 23.50
N LEU A 125 17.50 6.81 23.76
CA LEU A 125 16.68 7.70 24.59
C LEU A 125 15.34 8.05 23.95
N GLU A 126 15.31 8.22 22.64
CA GLU A 126 14.09 8.44 21.87
C GLU A 126 13.16 7.23 22.00
N GLU A 127 13.67 6.01 21.77
CA GLU A 127 12.90 4.77 21.92
C GLU A 127 12.34 4.61 23.34
N TYR A 128 13.18 4.83 24.36
CA TYR A 128 12.76 4.78 25.75
C TYR A 128 11.62 5.77 26.03
N THR A 129 11.72 7.00 25.50
CA THR A 129 10.69 8.03 25.68
C THR A 129 9.40 7.70 24.93
N ASP A 130 9.50 7.17 23.72
CA ASP A 130 8.34 6.74 22.93
C ASP A 130 7.59 5.60 23.61
N ASN A 131 8.32 4.62 24.13
CA ASN A 131 7.76 3.54 24.94
C ASN A 131 7.02 4.07 26.18
N ALA A 132 7.57 5.08 26.86
CA ALA A 132 6.90 5.73 27.99
C ALA A 132 5.61 6.44 27.60
N ASN A 133 5.61 7.14 26.47
CA ASN A 133 4.39 7.77 25.97
C ASN A 133 3.31 6.73 25.61
N ASN A 134 3.71 5.59 25.05
CA ASN A 134 2.79 4.48 24.75
C ASN A 134 2.21 3.85 26.02
N ASP A 135 3.04 3.67 27.05
CA ASP A 135 2.60 3.16 28.35
C ASP A 135 1.61 4.09 29.04
N ILE A 136 1.85 5.41 29.00
CA ILE A 136 0.93 6.43 29.54
C ILE A 136 -0.43 6.34 28.85
N LYS A 137 -0.46 6.26 27.52
CA LYS A 137 -1.71 6.11 26.78
C LYS A 137 -2.44 4.83 27.20
N ARG A 138 -1.73 3.73 27.40
CA ARG A 138 -2.31 2.43 27.77
C ARG A 138 -2.94 2.48 29.15
N ILE A 139 -2.27 3.14 30.09
CA ILE A 139 -2.81 3.39 31.44
C ILE A 139 -4.07 4.27 31.36
N GLN A 140 -4.04 5.33 30.55
CA GLN A 140 -5.20 6.22 30.37
C GLN A 140 -6.40 5.51 29.74
N GLU A 141 -6.18 4.62 28.78
CA GLU A 141 -7.23 3.77 28.19
C GLU A 141 -7.82 2.82 29.21
N LYS A 142 -6.99 2.07 29.95
CA LYS A 142 -7.48 1.17 31.00
C LYS A 142 -8.22 1.90 32.12
N ALA A 143 -7.80 3.10 32.48
CA ALA A 143 -8.53 3.92 33.44
C ALA A 143 -9.92 4.34 32.90
N ARG A 144 -10.03 4.66 31.60
CA ARG A 144 -11.31 4.98 30.96
C ARG A 144 -12.24 3.76 30.87
N GLU A 145 -11.71 2.61 30.43
CA GLU A 145 -12.46 1.35 30.41
C GLU A 145 -13.07 1.04 31.78
N ALA A 146 -12.30 1.16 32.86
CA ALA A 146 -12.81 0.93 34.21
C ALA A 146 -13.92 1.92 34.64
N ILE A 147 -13.90 3.15 34.12
CA ILE A 147 -14.97 4.13 34.35
C ILE A 147 -16.21 3.77 33.54
N ASP A 148 -16.04 3.32 32.29
CA ASP A 148 -17.14 2.95 31.41
C ASP A 148 -17.83 1.67 31.89
N ASP A 149 -17.08 0.71 32.43
CA ASP A 149 -17.63 -0.48 33.09
C ASP A 149 -18.61 -0.11 34.19
N LYS A 150 -18.27 0.90 35.01
CA LYS A 150 -19.18 1.40 36.06
C LYS A 150 -20.50 1.93 35.49
N ASN A 151 -20.49 2.51 34.29
CA ASN A 151 -21.69 3.09 33.67
C ASN A 151 -22.58 2.04 32.97
N TYR A 152 -22.10 0.79 32.86
CA TYR A 152 -22.85 -0.34 32.30
C TYR A 152 -23.68 -1.12 33.33
N TRP A 153 -23.55 -0.81 34.63
CA TRP A 153 -24.34 -1.35 35.74
C TRP A 153 -25.20 -0.27 36.40
#